data_AF-A0A7C7D3M1-F1
#
_entry.id   AF-A0A7C7D3M1-F1
#
_cell.length_a   1.000
_cell.length_b   1.000
_cell.length_c   1.000
_cell.angle_alpha   90.00
_cell.angle_beta   90.00
_cell.angle_gamma   90.00
#
_symmetry.space_group_name_H-M   'P 1'
#
loop_
_entity.id
_entity.type
_entity.pdbx_description
1 polymer ?
#
loop_
_entity_poly.entity_id
_entity_poly.type
_entity_poly.pdbx_seq_one_letter_code
_entity_poly.pdbx_strand_id
1 'polypeptide(L)'
;MRIFKFFWKYLKKYRLFLVIILLFMLINALFGLVTPYLSGVIVDEVIVNKKKDLLLKLIILLLSGVLVKSVARYFSLMLIEKTTQNFLFDVRNDMYSRMQKMDFSYFDRTKTGNIMTRITGDLQVVRNFIAGSATTVFESLFSFVFVMILMIRMNFLFTILLLAVTPFIGYFTFSMTKKTRNLRFEWHEQITRLNSVVQENISGNRVVKAFCNEDFEIEKFSKENEGYKDHHGEWVKVWKKYLPLINFLGGMMTVVIILVGGILVIKGKLSYGELVIYTGLTGTLSVPINMANWLSDQVQRFFTSGEKIIELMNAEPRIVDDENCIVPEKYSGEVEFRDVSFSYNGERVLKEINMHVKPGQTIGIMGPTGSGKSTLVSLICRFYDCNEGKILIDGLNVKQLQKKSLRSNVAIAMQDTFLFSDTIEGNIAYGVPNADIEDIQHAAAAAGAHNFILELSDGYDTIVGERGVGLSGGQRQRVSLARALLKNATIMIFDDITSSVDIETEQMIQESLKSVYSGKTTFIISHRISSVRKADVIFVLDKGRIIEKGTHEELMKNKGYYHSVFMIQSGKNKTLSEVG
;
A
#
# COMPACT_ATOMS: atom_id res chain seq x y z
N MET A 1 9.09 20.17 -7.23
CA MET A 1 10.50 19.93 -6.86
C MET A 1 10.68 19.03 -5.63
N ARG A 2 9.83 19.09 -4.59
CA ARG A 2 9.93 18.26 -3.37
C ARG A 2 10.05 16.75 -3.67
N ILE A 3 9.16 16.22 -4.53
CA ILE A 3 9.10 14.80 -4.87
C ILE A 3 10.41 14.30 -5.51
N PHE A 4 10.94 15.04 -6.48
CA PHE A 4 12.24 14.73 -7.09
C PHE A 4 13.37 14.71 -6.07
N LYS A 5 13.44 15.72 -5.18
CA LYS A 5 14.47 15.79 -4.14
C LYS A 5 14.41 14.60 -3.18
N PHE A 6 13.21 14.14 -2.84
CA PHE A 6 13.00 12.97 -1.99
C PHE A 6 13.57 11.70 -2.65
N PHE A 7 13.13 11.37 -3.87
CA PHE A 7 13.61 10.16 -4.56
C PHE A 7 15.09 10.24 -4.96
N TRP A 8 15.61 11.44 -5.22
CA TRP A 8 17.05 11.64 -5.46
C TRP A 8 17.92 11.22 -4.26
N LYS A 9 17.42 11.32 -3.02
CA LYS A 9 18.15 10.86 -1.82
C LYS A 9 18.45 9.35 -1.87
N TYR A 10 17.58 8.57 -2.51
CA TYR A 10 17.79 7.14 -2.73
C TYR A 10 18.64 6.88 -3.97
N LEU A 11 18.35 7.58 -5.08
CA LEU A 11 19.08 7.41 -6.33
C LEU A 11 20.55 7.82 -6.27
N LYS A 12 20.92 8.81 -5.43
CA LYS A 12 22.32 9.26 -5.30
C LYS A 12 23.27 8.16 -4.82
N LYS A 13 22.78 7.14 -4.11
CA LYS A 13 23.56 5.95 -3.70
C LYS A 13 24.10 5.21 -4.94
N TYR A 14 23.39 5.31 -6.05
CA TYR A 14 23.71 4.69 -7.33
C TYR A 14 24.25 5.68 -8.38
N ARG A 15 24.78 6.84 -7.95
CA ARG A 15 25.23 7.92 -8.86
C ARG A 15 26.23 7.45 -9.93
N LEU A 16 27.14 6.54 -9.60
CA LEU A 16 28.12 6.02 -10.55
C LEU A 16 27.43 5.21 -11.66
N PHE A 17 26.48 4.35 -11.28
CA PHE A 17 25.67 3.60 -12.25
C PHE A 17 24.84 4.53 -13.12
N LEU A 18 24.25 5.59 -12.56
CA LEU A 18 23.51 6.60 -13.34
C LEU A 18 24.40 7.28 -14.39
N VAL A 19 25.66 7.61 -14.05
CA VAL A 19 26.61 8.17 -15.01
C VAL A 19 26.95 7.16 -16.11
N ILE A 20 27.20 5.90 -15.76
CA ILE A 20 27.48 4.83 -16.74
C ILE A 20 26.27 4.60 -17.66
N ILE A 21 25.06 4.62 -17.12
CA ILE A 21 23.82 4.53 -17.87
C ILE A 21 23.73 5.67 -18.90
N LEU A 22 23.97 6.92 -18.47
CA LEU A 22 23.96 8.08 -19.35
C LEU A 22 25.02 7.97 -20.47
N LEU A 23 26.21 7.43 -20.16
CA LEU A 23 27.25 7.18 -21.16
C LEU A 23 26.79 6.15 -22.20
N PHE A 24 26.22 5.03 -21.78
CA PHE A 24 25.68 4.03 -22.72
C PHE A 24 24.50 4.56 -23.54
N MET A 25 23.64 5.41 -22.96
CA MET A 25 22.57 6.09 -23.71
C MET A 25 23.15 7.00 -24.80
N LEU A 26 24.21 7.74 -24.49
CA LEU A 26 24.90 8.61 -25.43
C LEU A 26 25.53 7.80 -26.57
N ILE A 27 26.19 6.69 -26.25
CA ILE A 27 26.73 5.73 -27.23
C ILE A 27 25.59 5.18 -28.10
N ASN A 28 24.49 4.74 -27.51
CA ASN A 28 23.33 4.22 -28.25
C ASN A 28 22.73 5.27 -29.21
N ALA A 29 22.61 6.52 -28.77
CA ALA A 29 22.14 7.62 -29.61
C ALA A 29 23.10 7.90 -30.78
N LEU A 30 24.41 7.93 -30.52
CA LEU A 30 25.43 8.22 -31.53
C LEU A 30 25.55 7.09 -32.57
N PHE A 31 25.62 5.84 -32.13
CA PHE A 31 25.62 4.68 -33.03
C PHE A 31 24.27 4.47 -33.72
N GLY A 32 23.19 5.07 -33.20
CA GLY A 32 21.92 5.18 -33.89
C GLY A 32 21.99 5.90 -35.24
N LEU A 33 22.95 6.82 -35.41
CA LEU A 33 23.16 7.57 -36.65
C LEU A 33 24.01 6.83 -37.69
N VAL A 34 24.78 5.84 -37.25
CA VAL A 34 25.74 5.13 -38.12
C VAL A 34 25.02 4.42 -39.26
N THR A 35 23.88 3.77 -39.01
CA THR A 35 23.15 3.04 -40.04
C THR A 35 22.60 3.95 -41.15
N PRO A 36 21.87 5.05 -40.85
CA PRO A 36 21.47 6.02 -41.89
C PRO A 36 22.67 6.63 -42.61
N TYR A 37 23.71 7.06 -41.87
CA TYR A 37 24.90 7.71 -42.44
C TYR A 37 25.65 6.80 -43.43
N LEU A 38 26.00 5.58 -43.00
CA LEU A 38 26.71 4.63 -43.86
C LEU A 38 25.87 4.17 -45.04
N SER A 39 24.55 4.07 -44.90
CA SER A 39 23.66 3.79 -46.03
C SER A 39 23.81 4.85 -47.12
N GLY A 40 23.90 6.14 -46.76
CA GLY A 40 24.17 7.20 -47.71
C GLY A 40 25.54 7.09 -48.38
N VAL A 41 26.59 6.84 -47.60
CA VAL A 41 27.96 6.67 -48.13
C VAL A 41 28.05 5.51 -49.12
N ILE A 42 27.33 4.41 -48.87
CA ILE A 42 27.26 3.27 -49.80
C ILE A 42 26.65 3.71 -51.13
N VAL A 43 25.60 4.53 -51.12
CA VAL A 43 24.98 5.03 -52.36
C VAL A 43 25.98 5.89 -53.15
N ASP A 44 26.63 6.86 -52.52
CA ASP A 44 27.55 7.76 -53.22
C ASP A 44 28.82 7.05 -53.71
N GLU A 45 29.51 6.31 -52.84
CA GLU A 45 30.82 5.75 -53.16
C GLU A 45 30.77 4.42 -53.91
N VAL A 46 29.79 3.56 -53.60
CA VAL A 46 29.73 2.21 -54.20
C VAL A 46 28.79 2.18 -55.40
N ILE A 47 27.59 2.76 -55.30
CA ILE A 47 26.60 2.69 -56.39
C ILE A 47 26.92 3.72 -57.47
N VAL A 48 27.12 4.98 -57.10
CA VAL A 48 27.38 6.07 -58.05
C VAL A 48 28.83 6.05 -58.54
N ASN A 49 29.81 6.08 -57.63
CA ASN A 49 31.24 6.09 -57.98
C ASN A 49 31.83 4.69 -58.31
N LYS A 50 31.02 3.63 -58.27
CA LYS A 50 31.39 2.23 -58.63
C LYS A 50 32.60 1.65 -57.88
N LYS A 51 32.97 2.17 -56.69
CA LYS A 51 34.09 1.66 -55.89
C LYS A 51 33.70 0.40 -55.11
N LYS A 52 33.59 -0.73 -55.81
CA LYS A 52 33.13 -2.01 -55.24
C LYS A 52 34.00 -2.54 -54.09
N ASP A 53 35.29 -2.20 -54.07
CA ASP A 53 36.22 -2.62 -53.02
C ASP A 53 35.90 -2.03 -51.63
N LEU A 54 35.16 -0.91 -51.59
CA LEU A 54 34.73 -0.27 -50.34
C LEU A 54 33.47 -0.93 -49.76
N LEU A 55 32.69 -1.67 -50.56
CA LEU A 55 31.40 -2.22 -50.15
C LEU A 55 31.54 -3.15 -48.93
N LEU A 56 32.49 -4.10 -48.99
CA LEU A 56 32.69 -5.07 -47.92
C LEU A 56 33.12 -4.37 -46.60
N LYS A 57 33.99 -3.35 -46.70
CA LYS A 57 34.43 -2.55 -45.54
C LYS A 57 33.26 -1.78 -44.92
N LEU A 58 32.41 -1.15 -45.74
CA LEU A 58 31.25 -0.39 -45.28
C LEU A 58 30.16 -1.29 -44.66
N ILE A 59 29.94 -2.48 -45.22
CA ILE A 59 29.02 -3.48 -44.64
C ILE A 59 29.53 -3.96 -43.28
N ILE A 60 30.82 -4.32 -43.18
CA ILE A 60 31.42 -4.72 -41.90
C ILE A 60 31.31 -3.60 -40.88
N LEU A 61 31.57 -2.35 -41.28
CA LEU A 61 31.43 -1.20 -40.40
C LEU A 61 29.97 -1.00 -39.95
N LEU A 62 29.00 -1.14 -40.85
CA LEU A 62 27.57 -1.05 -40.53
C LEU A 62 27.16 -2.15 -39.53
N LEU A 63 27.54 -3.41 -39.79
CA LEU A 63 27.25 -4.53 -38.89
C LEU A 63 27.91 -4.33 -37.52
N SER A 64 29.16 -3.87 -37.49
CA SER A 64 29.86 -3.56 -36.24
C SER A 64 29.19 -2.44 -35.47
N GLY A 65 28.71 -1.39 -36.15
CA GLY A 65 27.99 -0.28 -35.52
C GLY A 65 26.65 -0.71 -34.93
N VAL A 66 25.90 -1.56 -35.63
CA VAL A 66 24.65 -2.15 -35.10
C VAL A 66 24.94 -3.06 -33.90
N LEU A 67 26.01 -3.85 -33.95
CA LEU A 67 26.44 -4.69 -32.83
C LEU A 67 26.79 -3.85 -31.59
N VAL A 68 27.64 -2.82 -31.75
CA VAL A 68 28.01 -1.91 -30.65
C VAL A 68 26.79 -1.21 -30.07
N LYS A 69 25.89 -0.71 -30.92
CA LYS A 69 24.62 -0.11 -30.48
C LYS A 69 23.79 -1.09 -29.65
N SER A 70 23.67 -2.33 -30.12
CA SER A 70 22.85 -3.36 -29.47
C SER A 70 23.43 -3.75 -28.11
N VAL A 71 24.76 -3.90 -28.04
CA VAL A 71 25.49 -4.18 -26.79
C VAL A 71 25.34 -3.01 -25.81
N ALA A 72 25.54 -1.77 -26.26
CA ALA A 72 25.38 -0.58 -25.43
C ALA A 72 23.95 -0.47 -24.88
N ARG A 73 22.94 -0.73 -25.71
CA ARG A 73 21.53 -0.75 -25.30
C ARG A 73 21.22 -1.88 -24.31
N TYR A 74 21.79 -3.07 -24.51
CA TYR A 74 21.60 -4.17 -23.57
C TYR A 74 22.17 -3.82 -22.19
N PHE A 75 23.41 -3.31 -22.13
CA PHE A 75 24.03 -2.91 -20.88
C PHE A 75 23.32 -1.73 -20.22
N SER A 76 22.84 -0.73 -20.99
CA SER A 76 22.06 0.36 -20.42
C SER A 76 20.77 -0.15 -19.78
N LEU A 77 20.01 -1.00 -20.49
CA LEU A 77 18.77 -1.59 -19.97
C LEU A 77 19.01 -2.43 -18.70
N MET A 78 20.04 -3.29 -18.71
CA MET A 78 20.39 -4.11 -17.53
C MET A 78 20.79 -3.24 -16.33
N LEU A 79 21.60 -2.18 -16.55
CA LEU A 79 22.02 -1.28 -15.48
C LEU A 79 20.86 -0.44 -14.94
N ILE A 80 19.96 0.03 -15.81
CA ILE A 80 18.73 0.74 -15.41
C ILE A 80 17.86 -0.17 -14.55
N GLU A 81 17.61 -1.40 -15.00
CA GLU A 81 16.76 -2.33 -14.26
C GLU A 81 17.38 -2.66 -12.90
N LYS A 82 18.68 -3.00 -12.86
CA LYS A 82 19.39 -3.28 -11.61
C LYS A 82 19.36 -2.09 -10.65
N THR A 83 19.62 -0.88 -11.15
CA THR A 83 19.62 0.35 -10.33
C THR A 83 18.24 0.67 -9.78
N THR A 84 17.21 0.53 -10.61
CA THR A 84 15.83 0.89 -10.24
C THR A 84 15.18 -0.16 -9.33
N GLN A 85 15.54 -1.44 -9.47
CA GLN A 85 15.14 -2.49 -8.52
C GLN A 85 15.81 -2.32 -7.15
N ASN A 86 17.10 -1.97 -7.11
CA ASN A 86 17.78 -1.67 -5.85
C ASN A 86 17.20 -0.42 -5.17
N PHE A 87 16.87 0.61 -5.94
CA PHE A 87 16.12 1.78 -5.46
C PHE A 87 14.76 1.37 -4.86
N LEU A 88 14.01 0.52 -5.56
CA LEU A 88 12.72 0.01 -5.06
C LEU A 88 12.89 -0.74 -3.74
N PHE A 89 13.88 -1.61 -3.65
CA PHE A 89 14.19 -2.38 -2.45
C PHE A 89 14.48 -1.46 -1.25
N ASP A 90 15.36 -0.47 -1.43
CA ASP A 90 15.71 0.49 -0.37
C ASP A 90 14.46 1.28 0.10
N VAL A 91 13.66 1.82 -0.83
CA VAL A 91 12.45 2.58 -0.47
C VAL A 91 11.40 1.69 0.19
N ARG A 92 11.21 0.46 -0.28
CA ARG A 92 10.24 -0.48 0.30
C ARG A 92 10.61 -0.87 1.74
N ASN A 93 11.88 -1.12 2.01
CA ASN A 93 12.36 -1.42 3.35
C ASN A 93 12.16 -0.25 4.31
N ASP A 94 12.43 0.98 3.85
CA ASP A 94 12.21 2.19 4.64
C ASP A 94 10.70 2.42 4.91
N MET A 95 9.85 2.25 3.89
CA MET A 95 8.39 2.35 4.05
C MET A 95 7.86 1.30 5.04
N TYR A 96 8.30 0.06 4.92
CA TYR A 96 7.92 -1.01 5.83
C TYR A 96 8.39 -0.73 7.26
N SER A 97 9.65 -0.33 7.42
CA SER A 97 10.21 0.06 8.72
C SER A 97 9.47 1.25 9.33
N ARG A 98 9.01 2.19 8.51
CA ARG A 98 8.21 3.33 8.96
C ARG A 98 6.85 2.89 9.47
N MET A 99 6.18 1.97 8.77
CA MET A 99 4.89 1.43 9.21
C MET A 99 4.98 0.69 10.54
N GLN A 100 6.02 -0.11 10.77
CA GLN A 100 6.19 -0.83 12.04
C GLN A 100 6.39 0.10 13.25
N LYS A 101 6.73 1.36 13.02
CA LYS A 101 6.86 2.39 14.06
C LYS A 101 5.57 3.17 14.31
N MET A 102 4.58 3.06 13.43
CA MET A 102 3.31 3.78 13.57
C MET A 102 2.46 3.22 14.72
N ASP A 103 1.66 4.08 15.34
CA ASP A 103 0.70 3.70 16.37
C ASP A 103 -0.66 3.32 15.79
N PHE A 104 -1.55 2.78 16.63
CA PHE A 104 -2.89 2.32 16.24
C PHE A 104 -3.72 3.43 15.59
N SER A 105 -3.58 4.69 16.04
CA SER A 105 -4.33 5.82 15.46
C SER A 105 -4.04 6.04 13.98
N TYR A 106 -2.82 5.70 13.52
CA TYR A 106 -2.48 5.75 12.10
C TYR A 106 -3.25 4.69 11.29
N PHE A 107 -3.33 3.46 11.81
CA PHE A 107 -3.99 2.33 11.16
C PHE A 107 -5.52 2.45 11.17
N ASP A 108 -6.09 3.09 12.20
CA ASP A 108 -7.53 3.37 12.24
C ASP A 108 -7.96 4.37 11.16
N ARG A 109 -7.09 5.34 10.85
CA ARG A 109 -7.35 6.38 9.84
C ARG A 109 -7.00 5.94 8.44
N THR A 110 -6.05 5.03 8.30
CA THR A 110 -5.49 4.62 7.02
C THR A 110 -5.85 3.18 6.72
N LYS A 111 -6.79 2.99 5.77
CA LYS A 111 -7.19 1.65 5.31
C LYS A 111 -5.96 0.83 4.89
N THR A 112 -5.87 -0.40 5.37
CA THR A 112 -4.76 -1.33 5.07
C THR A 112 -4.55 -1.52 3.56
N GLY A 113 -5.61 -1.60 2.77
CA GLY A 113 -5.54 -1.67 1.30
C GLY A 113 -4.85 -0.45 0.65
N ASN A 114 -5.04 0.75 1.21
CA ASN A 114 -4.34 1.95 0.72
C ASN A 114 -2.85 1.86 1.01
N ILE A 115 -2.47 1.35 2.19
CA ILE A 115 -1.06 1.16 2.56
C ILE A 115 -0.39 0.13 1.64
N MET A 116 -1.08 -0.99 1.36
CA MET A 116 -0.60 -2.01 0.42
C MET A 116 -0.38 -1.44 -0.98
N THR A 117 -1.34 -0.67 -1.48
CA THR A 117 -1.25 -0.02 -2.80
C THR A 117 -0.09 0.98 -2.84
N ARG A 118 0.17 1.72 -1.76
CA ARG A 118 1.30 2.66 -1.65
C ARG A 118 2.65 1.95 -1.76
N ILE A 119 2.84 0.82 -1.06
CA ILE A 119 4.10 0.06 -1.06
C ILE A 119 4.34 -0.68 -2.40
N THR A 120 3.27 -1.11 -3.05
CA THR A 120 3.33 -1.93 -4.26
C THR A 120 3.11 -1.09 -5.52
N GLY A 121 1.85 -0.77 -5.83
CA GLY A 121 1.44 -0.09 -7.05
C GLY A 121 1.98 1.32 -7.21
N ASP A 122 1.82 2.21 -6.22
CA ASP A 122 2.30 3.59 -6.33
C ASP A 122 3.83 3.66 -6.45
N LEU A 123 4.53 2.82 -5.68
CA LEU A 123 5.99 2.76 -5.75
C LEU A 123 6.47 2.19 -7.11
N GLN A 124 5.72 1.26 -7.69
CA GLN A 124 5.94 0.76 -9.04
C GLN A 124 5.74 1.83 -10.13
N VAL A 125 4.74 2.71 -9.97
CA VAL A 125 4.54 3.88 -10.85
C VAL A 125 5.75 4.81 -10.81
N VAL A 126 6.30 5.06 -9.61
CA VAL A 126 7.52 5.86 -9.44
C VAL A 126 8.71 5.21 -10.16
N ARG A 127 8.87 3.88 -10.04
CA ARG A 127 9.91 3.15 -10.78
C ARG A 127 9.74 3.30 -12.29
N ASN A 128 8.54 3.10 -12.81
CA ASN A 128 8.26 3.18 -14.25
C ASN A 128 8.62 4.55 -14.82
N PHE A 129 8.38 5.61 -14.06
CA PHE A 129 8.79 6.96 -14.45
C PHE A 129 10.32 7.10 -14.51
N ILE A 130 11.04 6.63 -13.48
CA ILE A 130 12.51 6.75 -13.41
C ILE A 130 13.19 5.85 -14.46
N ALA A 131 12.79 4.58 -14.53
CA ALA A 131 13.39 3.57 -15.39
C ALA A 131 13.02 3.77 -16.87
N GLY A 132 11.76 4.07 -17.13
CA GLY A 132 11.19 4.23 -18.47
C GLY A 132 11.17 5.68 -18.90
N SER A 133 10.23 6.47 -18.37
CA SER A 133 9.94 7.81 -18.91
C SER A 133 11.13 8.77 -18.91
N ALA A 134 11.87 8.88 -17.80
CA ALA A 134 13.03 9.74 -17.70
C ALA A 134 14.14 9.30 -18.66
N THR A 135 14.43 7.99 -18.71
CA THR A 135 15.35 7.38 -19.66
C THR A 135 14.99 7.72 -21.11
N THR A 136 13.75 7.47 -21.52
CA THR A 136 13.31 7.71 -22.90
C THR A 136 13.43 9.18 -23.28
N VAL A 137 13.19 10.10 -22.33
CA VAL A 137 13.40 11.54 -22.52
C VAL A 137 14.87 11.84 -22.78
N PHE A 138 15.80 11.34 -21.96
CA PHE A 138 17.23 11.56 -22.18
C PHE A 138 17.71 10.97 -23.50
N GLU A 139 17.33 9.72 -23.83
CA GLU A 139 17.68 9.09 -25.10
C GLU A 139 17.12 9.87 -26.29
N SER A 140 15.86 10.31 -26.22
CA SER A 140 15.24 11.10 -27.28
C SER A 140 15.90 12.46 -27.46
N LEU A 141 16.29 13.12 -26.36
CA LEU A 141 17.01 14.40 -26.39
C LEU A 141 18.40 14.23 -27.02
N PHE A 142 19.18 13.23 -26.60
CA PHE A 142 20.49 12.96 -27.20
C PHE A 142 20.37 12.64 -28.69
N SER A 143 19.43 11.76 -29.04
CA SER A 143 19.19 11.39 -30.43
C SER A 143 18.77 12.61 -31.26
N PHE A 144 17.86 13.45 -30.76
CA PHE A 144 17.43 14.66 -31.45
C PHE A 144 18.59 15.64 -31.65
N VAL A 145 19.39 15.91 -30.62
CA VAL A 145 20.54 16.81 -30.71
C VAL A 145 21.57 16.29 -31.73
N PHE A 146 21.90 15.00 -31.71
CA PHE A 146 22.87 14.44 -32.65
C PHE A 146 22.35 14.41 -34.10
N VAL A 147 21.07 14.07 -34.31
CA VAL A 147 20.43 14.16 -35.64
C VAL A 147 20.48 15.59 -36.17
N MET A 148 20.13 16.56 -35.34
CA MET A 148 20.13 17.98 -35.71
C MET A 148 21.52 18.47 -36.10
N ILE A 149 22.54 18.13 -35.31
CA ILE A 149 23.94 18.49 -35.62
C ILE A 149 24.36 17.88 -36.96
N LEU A 150 24.05 16.60 -37.21
CA LEU A 150 24.41 15.91 -38.44
C LEU A 150 23.73 16.55 -39.66
N MET A 151 22.41 16.78 -39.60
CA MET A 151 21.65 17.38 -40.71
C MET A 151 22.10 18.81 -41.02
N ILE A 152 22.29 19.65 -40.00
CA ILE A 152 22.77 21.02 -40.17
C ILE A 152 24.16 21.05 -40.84
N ARG A 153 25.04 20.12 -40.44
CA ARG A 153 26.40 20.00 -41.02
C ARG A 153 26.39 19.58 -42.49
N MET A 154 25.43 18.75 -42.90
CA MET A 154 25.28 18.32 -44.30
C MET A 154 24.73 19.46 -45.16
N ASN A 155 23.54 19.96 -44.83
CA ASN A 155 22.93 21.06 -45.57
C ASN A 155 22.03 21.91 -44.67
N PHE A 156 22.51 23.10 -44.30
CA PHE A 156 21.80 24.01 -43.41
C PHE A 156 20.43 24.45 -43.96
N LEU A 157 20.37 24.85 -45.24
CA LEU A 157 19.17 25.38 -45.86
C LEU A 157 18.07 24.31 -45.99
N PHE A 158 18.46 23.10 -46.42
CA PHE A 158 17.53 21.98 -46.54
C PHE A 158 17.00 21.52 -45.17
N THR A 159 17.86 21.52 -44.15
CA THR A 159 17.47 21.19 -42.77
C THR A 159 16.46 22.18 -42.20
N ILE A 160 16.64 23.49 -42.42
CA ILE A 160 15.66 24.51 -42.00
C ILE A 160 14.31 24.30 -42.69
N LEU A 161 14.33 23.98 -43.98
CA LEU A 161 13.10 23.76 -44.74
C LEU A 161 12.32 22.55 -44.22
N LEU A 162 13.01 21.48 -43.81
CA LEU A 162 12.39 20.35 -43.10
C LEU A 162 11.86 20.77 -41.71
N LEU A 163 12.63 21.53 -40.97
CA LEU A 163 12.20 22.03 -39.66
C LEU A 163 10.98 22.94 -39.74
N ALA A 164 10.76 23.64 -40.85
CA ALA A 164 9.58 24.50 -41.03
C ALA A 164 8.25 23.75 -40.90
N VAL A 165 8.21 22.43 -41.15
CA VAL A 165 7.00 21.61 -40.96
C VAL A 165 6.76 21.29 -39.47
N THR A 166 7.82 21.24 -38.66
CA THR A 166 7.74 20.81 -37.25
C THR A 166 6.89 21.70 -36.33
N PRO A 167 6.89 23.06 -36.44
CA PRO A 167 5.97 23.92 -35.67
C PRO A 167 4.50 23.60 -35.94
N PHE A 168 4.14 23.23 -37.17
CA PHE A 168 2.75 22.86 -37.50
C PHE A 168 2.35 21.56 -36.82
N ILE A 169 3.21 20.54 -36.86
CA ILE A 169 2.99 19.28 -36.14
C ILE A 169 2.87 19.54 -34.64
N GLY A 170 3.75 20.38 -34.08
CA GLY A 170 3.71 20.80 -32.68
C GLY A 170 2.42 21.51 -32.30
N TYR A 171 1.93 22.43 -33.14
CA TYR A 171 0.67 23.14 -32.93
C TYR A 171 -0.53 22.19 -32.88
N PHE A 172 -0.67 21.29 -33.85
CA PHE A 172 -1.77 20.33 -33.87
C PHE A 172 -1.69 19.34 -32.70
N THR A 173 -0.47 18.90 -32.34
CA THR A 173 -0.23 18.05 -31.18
C THR A 173 -0.64 18.75 -29.89
N PHE A 174 -0.20 19.99 -29.67
CA PHE A 174 -0.56 20.77 -28.48
C PHE A 174 -2.07 21.07 -28.41
N SER A 175 -2.69 21.41 -29.54
CA SER A 175 -4.13 21.62 -29.66
C SER A 175 -4.92 20.35 -29.29
N MET A 176 -4.46 19.19 -29.77
CA MET A 176 -5.00 17.88 -29.38
C MET A 176 -4.85 17.67 -27.87
N THR A 177 -3.64 17.78 -27.32
CA THR A 177 -3.37 17.59 -25.88
C THR A 177 -4.28 18.44 -25.01
N LYS A 178 -4.49 19.72 -25.38
CA LYS A 178 -5.36 20.66 -24.65
C LYS A 178 -6.82 20.23 -24.68
N LYS A 179 -7.37 19.88 -25.85
CA LYS A 179 -8.78 19.46 -25.99
C LYS A 179 -9.05 18.11 -25.33
N THR A 180 -8.08 17.22 -25.36
CA THR A 180 -8.21 15.87 -24.80
C THR A 180 -8.06 15.85 -23.27
N ARG A 181 -7.63 16.95 -22.62
CA ARG A 181 -7.39 16.99 -21.17
C ARG A 181 -8.65 16.71 -20.35
N ASN A 182 -9.75 17.42 -20.61
CA ASN A 182 -11.00 17.26 -19.84
C ASN A 182 -11.70 15.94 -20.20
N LEU A 183 -11.75 15.58 -21.49
CA LEU A 183 -12.32 14.32 -21.95
C LEU A 183 -11.62 13.09 -21.34
N ARG A 184 -10.30 13.15 -21.14
CA ARG A 184 -9.57 12.09 -20.43
C ARG A 184 -9.98 12.00 -18.97
N PHE A 185 -10.20 13.13 -18.30
CA PHE A 185 -10.63 13.15 -16.92
C PHE A 185 -12.03 12.52 -16.78
N GLU A 186 -12.98 12.95 -17.60
CA GLU A 186 -14.35 12.39 -17.62
C GLU A 186 -14.36 10.90 -17.95
N TRP A 187 -13.63 10.48 -18.98
CA TRP A 187 -13.47 9.06 -19.32
C TRP A 187 -12.87 8.25 -18.17
N HIS A 188 -11.87 8.80 -17.47
CA HIS A 188 -11.24 8.15 -16.32
C HIS A 188 -12.16 8.10 -15.08
N GLU A 189 -13.05 9.08 -14.93
CA GLU A 189 -14.07 9.08 -13.89
C GLU A 189 -15.11 7.99 -14.14
N GLN A 190 -15.59 7.83 -15.38
CA GLN A 190 -16.57 6.80 -15.71
C GLN A 190 -16.03 5.38 -15.53
N ILE A 191 -14.78 5.10 -15.92
CA ILE A 191 -14.19 3.78 -15.64
C ILE A 191 -14.05 3.52 -14.13
N THR A 192 -13.85 4.58 -13.33
CA THR A 192 -13.81 4.44 -11.86
C THR A 192 -15.18 4.08 -11.29
N ARG A 193 -16.26 4.70 -11.78
CA ARG A 193 -17.64 4.37 -11.39
C ARG A 193 -18.02 2.96 -11.83
N LEU A 194 -17.72 2.59 -13.07
CA LEU A 194 -17.92 1.23 -13.60
C LEU A 194 -17.21 0.17 -12.74
N ASN A 195 -15.92 0.40 -12.41
CA ASN A 195 -15.17 -0.50 -11.52
C ASN A 195 -15.78 -0.58 -10.12
N SER A 196 -16.35 0.52 -9.61
CA SER A 196 -16.99 0.54 -8.30
C SER A 196 -18.25 -0.34 -8.27
N VAL A 197 -19.09 -0.28 -9.32
CA VAL A 197 -20.27 -1.14 -9.47
C VAL A 197 -19.87 -2.61 -9.54
N VAL A 198 -18.81 -2.93 -10.29
CA VAL A 198 -18.28 -4.31 -10.37
C VAL A 198 -17.77 -4.78 -9.01
N GLN A 199 -17.03 -3.94 -8.29
CA GLN A 199 -16.49 -4.28 -6.97
C GLN A 199 -17.61 -4.53 -5.94
N GLU A 200 -18.65 -3.68 -5.93
CA GLU A 200 -19.82 -3.82 -5.06
C GLU A 200 -20.54 -5.14 -5.37
N ASN A 201 -20.78 -5.44 -6.65
CA ASN A 201 -21.45 -6.67 -7.07
C ASN A 201 -20.67 -7.94 -6.75
N ILE A 202 -19.36 -7.96 -6.98
CA ILE A 202 -18.53 -9.13 -6.66
C ILE A 202 -18.49 -9.36 -5.13
N SER A 203 -18.35 -8.28 -4.36
CA SER A 203 -18.31 -8.36 -2.89
C SER A 203 -19.67 -8.76 -2.30
N GLY A 204 -20.74 -8.23 -2.90
CA GLY A 204 -22.13 -8.43 -2.49
C GLY A 204 -22.85 -9.57 -3.20
N ASN A 205 -22.17 -10.40 -4.00
CA ASN A 205 -22.81 -11.39 -4.87
C ASN A 205 -23.77 -12.33 -4.11
N ARG A 206 -23.40 -12.73 -2.88
CA ARG A 206 -24.28 -13.54 -2.02
C ARG A 206 -25.58 -12.83 -1.68
N VAL A 207 -25.54 -11.52 -1.46
CA VAL A 207 -26.71 -10.68 -1.19
C VAL A 207 -27.55 -10.56 -2.46
N VAL A 208 -26.92 -10.22 -3.59
CA VAL A 208 -27.61 -10.11 -4.88
C VAL A 208 -28.36 -11.41 -5.21
N LYS A 209 -27.71 -12.57 -5.04
CA LYS A 209 -28.31 -13.89 -5.24
C LYS A 209 -29.36 -14.25 -4.20
N ALA A 210 -29.16 -13.92 -2.93
CA ALA A 210 -30.13 -14.21 -1.87
C ALA A 210 -31.44 -13.44 -2.06
N PHE A 211 -31.38 -12.24 -2.65
CA PHE A 211 -32.53 -11.38 -2.92
C PHE A 211 -33.02 -11.43 -4.38
N CYS A 212 -32.44 -12.31 -5.22
CA CYS A 212 -32.81 -12.48 -6.64
C CYS A 212 -32.90 -11.16 -7.44
N ASN A 213 -31.97 -10.23 -7.20
CA ASN A 213 -31.95 -8.89 -7.79
C ASN A 213 -30.86 -8.72 -8.87
N GLU A 214 -30.54 -9.79 -9.62
CA GLU A 214 -29.51 -9.75 -10.65
C GLU A 214 -29.80 -8.74 -11.76
N ASP A 215 -31.06 -8.64 -12.21
CA ASP A 215 -31.44 -7.75 -13.33
C ASP A 215 -31.22 -6.27 -12.99
N PHE A 216 -31.49 -5.88 -11.74
CA PHE A 216 -31.23 -4.52 -11.25
C PHE A 216 -29.74 -4.17 -11.32
N GLU A 217 -28.88 -5.10 -10.90
CA GLU A 217 -27.43 -4.90 -10.92
C GLU A 217 -26.86 -4.93 -12.35
N ILE A 218 -27.44 -5.74 -13.24
CA ILE A 218 -27.13 -5.73 -14.68
C ILE A 218 -27.50 -4.38 -15.31
N GLU A 219 -28.65 -3.81 -14.99
CA GLU A 219 -29.07 -2.49 -15.48
C GLU A 219 -28.14 -1.38 -14.98
N LYS A 220 -27.83 -1.39 -13.67
CA LYS A 220 -26.89 -0.46 -13.04
C LYS A 220 -25.50 -0.52 -13.70
N PHE A 221 -24.98 -1.72 -13.94
CA PHE A 221 -23.73 -1.91 -14.68
C PHE A 221 -23.83 -1.40 -16.12
N SER A 222 -24.93 -1.71 -16.82
CA SER A 222 -25.14 -1.33 -18.22
C SER A 222 -25.15 0.19 -18.39
N LYS A 223 -25.77 0.93 -17.46
CA LYS A 223 -25.78 2.39 -17.46
C LYS A 223 -24.38 3.00 -17.34
N GLU A 224 -23.57 2.52 -16.39
CA GLU A 224 -22.19 2.99 -16.22
C GLU A 224 -21.31 2.58 -17.42
N ASN A 225 -21.53 1.40 -17.98
CA ASN A 225 -20.82 0.92 -19.17
C ASN A 225 -21.15 1.73 -20.42
N GLU A 226 -22.41 2.15 -20.57
CA GLU A 226 -22.82 3.07 -21.63
C GLU A 226 -22.21 4.47 -21.45
N GLY A 227 -22.20 5.00 -20.22
CA GLY A 227 -21.47 6.23 -19.91
C GLY A 227 -19.99 6.13 -20.29
N TYR A 228 -19.34 5.01 -19.94
CA TYR A 228 -17.96 4.76 -20.34
C TYR A 228 -17.78 4.76 -21.87
N LYS A 229 -18.66 4.07 -22.60
CA LYS A 229 -18.67 4.03 -24.08
C LYS A 229 -18.79 5.44 -24.68
N ASP A 230 -19.69 6.26 -24.16
CA ASP A 230 -19.98 7.59 -24.71
C ASP A 230 -18.82 8.57 -24.48
N HIS A 231 -18.29 8.64 -23.26
CA HIS A 231 -17.15 9.50 -22.95
C HIS A 231 -15.86 9.02 -23.64
N HIS A 232 -15.67 7.70 -23.77
CA HIS A 232 -14.59 7.17 -24.61
C HIS A 232 -14.77 7.57 -26.08
N GLY A 233 -16.00 7.54 -26.59
CA GLY A 233 -16.36 7.99 -27.94
C GLY A 233 -16.00 9.46 -28.19
N GLU A 234 -16.30 10.36 -27.26
CA GLU A 234 -15.91 11.78 -27.35
C GLU A 234 -14.38 11.96 -27.40
N TRP A 235 -13.64 11.19 -26.60
CA TRP A 235 -12.18 11.16 -26.66
C TRP A 235 -11.67 10.69 -28.03
N VAL A 236 -12.25 9.60 -28.56
CA VAL A 236 -11.93 9.06 -29.89
C VAL A 236 -12.24 10.07 -31.00
N LYS A 237 -13.32 10.86 -30.91
CA LYS A 237 -13.65 11.90 -31.90
C LYS A 237 -12.54 12.94 -32.04
N VAL A 238 -11.91 13.36 -30.93
CA VAL A 238 -10.75 14.25 -30.96
C VAL A 238 -9.57 13.56 -31.63
N TRP A 239 -9.28 12.32 -31.27
CA TRP A 239 -8.21 11.54 -31.91
C TRP A 239 -8.40 11.40 -33.42
N LYS A 240 -9.62 11.04 -33.86
CA LYS A 240 -9.99 10.91 -35.27
C LYS A 240 -9.78 12.22 -36.05
N LYS A 241 -9.96 13.38 -35.42
CA LYS A 241 -9.75 14.69 -36.05
C LYS A 241 -8.27 15.05 -36.17
N TYR A 242 -7.48 14.83 -35.12
CA TYR A 242 -6.12 15.36 -35.03
C TYR A 242 -5.04 14.38 -35.49
N LEU A 243 -5.17 13.08 -35.19
CA LEU A 243 -4.12 12.11 -35.50
C LEU A 243 -3.87 11.96 -37.01
N PRO A 244 -4.89 11.90 -37.90
CA PRO A 244 -4.65 11.87 -39.34
C PRO A 244 -3.94 13.13 -39.85
N LEU A 245 -4.24 14.32 -39.28
CA LEU A 245 -3.57 15.57 -39.65
C LEU A 245 -2.10 15.58 -39.24
N ILE A 246 -1.79 15.10 -38.03
CA ILE A 246 -0.41 14.96 -37.54
C ILE A 246 0.37 13.98 -38.42
N ASN A 247 -0.23 12.82 -38.74
CA ASN A 247 0.38 11.83 -39.63
C ASN A 247 0.55 12.36 -41.06
N PHE A 248 -0.42 13.12 -41.57
CA PHE A 248 -0.34 13.76 -42.88
C PHE A 248 0.82 14.76 -42.92
N LEU A 249 0.95 15.64 -41.92
CA LEU A 249 2.08 16.56 -41.81
C LEU A 249 3.42 15.84 -41.65
N GLY A 250 3.45 14.73 -40.92
CA GLY A 250 4.61 13.83 -40.86
C GLY A 250 4.96 13.24 -42.23
N GLY A 251 3.97 12.83 -43.02
CA GLY A 251 4.16 12.38 -44.40
C GLY A 251 4.64 13.49 -45.34
N MET A 252 4.21 14.75 -45.11
CA MET A 252 4.68 15.90 -45.86
C MET A 252 6.19 16.13 -45.69
N MET A 253 6.78 15.77 -44.55
CA MET A 253 8.25 15.76 -44.41
C MET A 253 8.90 14.88 -45.47
N THR A 254 8.39 13.67 -45.68
CA THR A 254 8.90 12.75 -46.71
C THR A 254 8.71 13.32 -48.11
N VAL A 255 7.56 13.96 -48.39
CA VAL A 255 7.32 14.63 -49.69
C VAL A 255 8.33 15.75 -49.92
N VAL A 256 8.57 16.58 -48.92
CA VAL A 256 9.57 17.65 -48.97
C VAL A 256 10.96 17.07 -49.21
N ILE A 257 11.32 15.98 -48.53
CA ILE A 257 12.61 15.31 -48.71
C ILE A 257 12.77 14.87 -50.16
N ILE A 258 11.80 14.14 -50.71
CA ILE A 258 11.90 13.61 -52.08
C ILE A 258 11.86 14.73 -53.12
N LEU A 259 10.94 15.69 -52.98
CA LEU A 259 10.71 16.73 -53.99
C LEU A 259 11.80 17.81 -53.94
N VAL A 260 11.99 18.45 -52.78
CA VAL A 260 12.99 19.51 -52.63
C VAL A 260 14.39 18.92 -52.62
N GLY A 261 14.60 17.81 -51.90
CA GLY A 261 15.88 17.10 -51.92
C GLY A 261 16.22 16.58 -53.32
N GLY A 262 15.27 16.03 -54.06
CA GLY A 262 15.46 15.63 -55.45
C GLY A 262 15.86 16.79 -56.37
N ILE A 263 15.19 17.95 -56.25
CA ILE A 263 15.58 19.16 -57.00
C ILE A 263 17.00 19.62 -56.61
N LEU A 264 17.37 19.55 -55.33
CA LEU A 264 18.71 19.89 -54.87
C LEU A 264 19.77 18.91 -55.40
N VAL A 265 19.44 17.62 -55.53
CA VAL A 265 20.29 16.61 -56.18
C VAL A 265 20.48 16.93 -57.65
N ILE A 266 19.41 17.23 -58.39
CA ILE A 266 19.48 17.61 -59.82
C ILE A 266 20.34 18.87 -60.02
N LYS A 267 20.27 19.83 -59.09
CA LYS A 267 21.09 21.06 -59.10
C LYS A 267 22.53 20.85 -58.57
N GLY A 268 22.91 19.63 -58.19
CA GLY A 268 24.24 19.32 -57.64
C GLY A 268 24.52 19.95 -56.27
N LYS A 269 23.49 20.37 -55.53
CA LYS A 269 23.60 20.95 -54.17
C LYS A 269 23.45 19.92 -53.06
N LEU A 270 23.10 18.68 -53.40
CA LEU A 270 22.93 17.55 -52.50
C LEU A 270 23.37 16.27 -53.24
N SER A 271 23.97 15.30 -52.55
CA SER A 271 24.27 13.98 -53.15
C SER A 271 23.08 13.02 -53.02
N TYR A 272 23.11 11.91 -53.77
CA TYR A 272 22.12 10.83 -53.64
C TYR A 272 22.21 10.19 -52.25
N GLY A 273 23.42 10.00 -51.74
CA GLY A 273 23.67 9.47 -50.40
C GLY A 273 23.17 10.38 -49.30
N GLU A 274 23.38 11.70 -49.42
CA GLU A 274 22.82 12.68 -48.49
C GLU A 274 21.29 12.56 -48.43
N LEU A 275 20.61 12.45 -49.58
CA LEU A 275 19.15 12.26 -49.62
C LEU A 275 18.69 11.01 -48.85
N VAL A 276 19.44 9.90 -48.97
CA VAL A 276 19.18 8.65 -48.23
C VAL A 276 19.38 8.85 -46.73
N ILE A 277 20.42 9.58 -46.31
CA ILE A 277 20.66 9.90 -44.89
C ILE A 277 19.50 10.71 -44.32
N TYR A 278 19.08 11.78 -45.00
CA TYR A 278 17.93 12.60 -44.60
C TYR A 278 16.65 11.76 -44.45
N THR A 279 16.39 10.86 -45.40
CA THR A 279 15.25 9.94 -45.35
C THR A 279 15.33 9.02 -44.13
N GLY A 280 16.49 8.43 -43.85
CA GLY A 280 16.71 7.53 -42.71
C GLY A 280 16.61 8.20 -41.34
N LEU A 281 16.93 9.49 -41.24
CA LEU A 281 16.89 10.25 -39.98
C LEU A 281 15.50 10.85 -39.66
N THR A 282 14.60 10.88 -40.65
CA THR A 282 13.28 11.52 -40.50
C THR A 282 12.42 10.87 -39.43
N GLY A 283 12.47 9.53 -39.31
CA GLY A 283 11.72 8.80 -38.30
C GLY A 283 12.08 9.21 -36.87
N THR A 284 13.34 9.56 -36.61
CA THR A 284 13.82 10.00 -35.30
C THR A 284 13.26 11.37 -34.91
N LEU A 285 13.01 12.26 -35.88
CA LEU A 285 12.43 13.59 -35.64
C LEU A 285 10.96 13.51 -35.19
N SER A 286 10.24 12.44 -35.55
CA SER A 286 8.83 12.26 -35.18
C SER A 286 8.63 11.68 -33.77
N VAL A 287 9.65 11.01 -33.19
CA VAL A 287 9.54 10.34 -31.88
C VAL A 287 9.22 11.30 -30.73
N PRO A 288 9.93 12.44 -30.54
CA PRO A 288 9.66 13.35 -29.42
C PRO A 288 8.24 13.93 -29.45
N ILE A 289 7.70 14.15 -30.65
CA ILE A 289 6.37 14.73 -30.85
C ILE A 289 5.28 13.75 -30.40
N ASN A 290 5.41 12.47 -30.77
CA ASN A 290 4.50 11.43 -30.33
C ASN A 290 4.62 11.15 -28.81
N MET A 291 5.81 11.34 -28.25
CA MET A 291 6.08 11.08 -26.84
C MET A 291 5.46 12.10 -25.88
N ALA A 292 5.23 13.35 -26.33
CA ALA A 292 4.78 14.44 -25.46
C ALA A 292 3.48 14.11 -24.69
N ASN A 293 2.51 13.46 -25.36
CA ASN A 293 1.25 13.05 -24.73
C ASN A 293 1.44 11.96 -23.67
N TRP A 294 2.23 10.93 -24.01
CA TRP A 294 2.54 9.83 -23.09
C TRP A 294 3.32 10.31 -21.87
N LEU A 295 4.32 11.17 -22.09
CA LEU A 295 5.15 11.72 -21.03
C LEU A 295 4.33 12.57 -20.04
N SER A 296 3.37 13.35 -20.52
CA SER A 296 2.50 14.14 -19.65
C SER A 296 1.70 13.28 -18.67
N ASP A 297 1.14 12.15 -19.13
CA ASP A 297 0.42 11.20 -18.26
C ASP A 297 1.36 10.56 -17.23
N GLN A 298 2.56 10.12 -17.67
CA GLN A 298 3.55 9.51 -16.78
C GLN A 298 4.06 10.49 -15.71
N VAL A 299 4.31 11.75 -16.07
CA VAL A 299 4.71 12.81 -15.13
C VAL A 299 3.61 13.05 -14.09
N GLN A 300 2.34 13.13 -14.51
CA GLN A 300 1.22 13.33 -13.60
C GLN A 300 1.10 12.15 -12.62
N ARG A 301 1.16 10.91 -13.11
CA ARG A 301 1.13 9.70 -12.27
C ARG A 301 2.29 9.65 -11.27
N PHE A 302 3.50 9.99 -11.73
CA PHE A 302 4.67 10.09 -10.85
C PHE A 302 4.46 11.09 -9.71
N PHE A 303 3.91 12.27 -9.98
CA PHE A 303 3.65 13.25 -8.94
C PHE A 303 2.56 12.79 -7.96
N THR A 304 1.46 12.23 -8.46
CA THR A 304 0.36 11.74 -7.59
C THR A 304 0.80 10.58 -6.70
N SER A 305 1.45 9.56 -7.26
CA SER A 305 1.97 8.42 -6.48
C SER A 305 3.12 8.83 -5.57
N GLY A 306 3.99 9.73 -6.04
CA GLY A 306 5.09 10.29 -5.26
C GLY A 306 4.61 11.04 -4.01
N GLU A 307 3.55 11.85 -4.12
CA GLU A 307 2.99 12.58 -2.97
C GLU A 307 2.45 11.60 -1.91
N LYS A 308 1.70 10.56 -2.31
CA LYS A 308 1.19 9.53 -1.39
C LYS A 308 2.28 8.76 -0.64
N ILE A 309 3.38 8.44 -1.33
CA ILE A 309 4.53 7.76 -0.72
C ILE A 309 5.21 8.70 0.28
N ILE A 310 5.41 9.96 -0.09
CA ILE A 310 6.03 10.96 0.78
C ILE A 310 5.16 11.27 1.99
N GLU A 311 3.84 11.30 1.84
CA GLU A 311 2.88 11.41 2.93
C GLU A 311 3.03 10.25 3.92
N LEU A 312 3.09 9.00 3.44
CA LEU A 312 3.34 7.82 4.29
C LEU A 312 4.70 7.90 5.00
N MET A 313 5.74 8.30 4.27
CA MET A 313 7.10 8.38 4.80
C MET A 313 7.27 9.49 5.84
N ASN A 314 6.56 10.61 5.68
CA ASN A 314 6.58 11.73 6.62
C ASN A 314 5.57 11.58 7.77
N ALA A 315 4.62 10.64 7.68
CA ALA A 315 3.71 10.37 8.80
C ALA A 315 4.54 10.01 10.03
N GLU A 316 4.29 10.65 11.18
CA GLU A 316 5.00 10.43 12.44
C GLU A 316 4.08 9.73 13.44
N PRO A 317 4.61 8.77 14.24
CA PRO A 317 3.83 8.18 15.31
C PRO A 317 3.54 9.24 16.37
N ARG A 318 2.30 9.25 16.86
CA ARG A 318 1.88 10.12 17.97
C ARG A 318 2.39 9.63 19.30
N ILE A 319 2.54 8.32 19.45
CA ILE A 319 2.97 7.69 20.70
C ILE A 319 4.46 7.34 20.60
N VAL A 320 5.29 8.19 21.21
CA VAL A 320 6.75 8.04 21.25
C VAL A 320 7.20 7.81 22.70
N ASP A 321 8.29 7.07 22.87
CA ASP A 321 8.95 6.95 24.16
C ASP A 321 9.68 8.26 24.46
N ASP A 322 9.52 8.78 25.68
CA ASP A 322 10.27 9.96 26.12
C ASP A 322 11.77 9.62 26.26
N GLU A 323 12.66 10.60 26.10
CA GLU A 323 14.11 10.38 26.23
C GLU A 323 14.47 9.85 27.62
N ASN A 324 13.72 10.28 28.65
CA ASN A 324 13.87 9.85 30.03
C ASN A 324 12.82 8.79 30.44
N CYS A 325 12.41 7.92 29.51
CA CYS A 325 11.43 6.87 29.81
C CYS A 325 11.94 5.90 30.89
N ILE A 326 11.03 5.47 31.75
CA ILE A 326 11.29 4.59 32.88
C ILE A 326 11.09 3.13 32.43
N VAL A 327 12.03 2.27 32.82
CA VAL A 327 11.94 0.81 32.65
C VAL A 327 11.96 0.18 34.04
N PRO A 328 10.79 -0.11 34.63
CA PRO A 328 10.70 -0.81 35.90
C PRO A 328 11.32 -2.21 35.79
N GLU A 329 12.07 -2.63 36.82
CA GLU A 329 12.63 -3.98 36.88
C GLU A 329 11.54 -5.05 37.04
N LYS A 330 10.47 -4.72 37.76
CA LYS A 330 9.32 -5.60 37.99
C LYS A 330 8.04 -4.79 38.08
N TYR A 331 6.98 -5.33 37.51
CA TYR A 331 5.64 -4.79 37.64
C TYR A 331 4.89 -5.55 38.75
N SER A 332 4.20 -4.82 39.62
CA SER A 332 3.32 -5.41 40.63
C SER A 332 1.91 -5.67 40.07
N GLY A 333 1.52 -4.90 39.06
CA GLY A 333 0.24 -5.05 38.35
C GLY A 333 -0.87 -4.15 38.92
N GLU A 334 -0.53 -3.14 39.72
CA GLU A 334 -1.50 -2.12 40.13
C GLU A 334 -1.87 -1.25 38.92
N VAL A 335 -3.16 -0.98 38.70
CA VAL A 335 -3.65 -0.12 37.62
C VAL A 335 -4.62 0.91 38.15
N GLU A 336 -4.38 2.18 37.82
CA GLU A 336 -5.23 3.29 38.28
C GLU A 336 -5.57 4.24 37.14
N PHE A 337 -6.85 4.56 37.01
CA PHE A 337 -7.40 5.60 36.15
C PHE A 337 -7.82 6.77 37.05
N ARG A 338 -7.25 7.95 36.83
CA ARG A 338 -7.60 9.20 37.52
C ARG A 338 -8.17 10.20 36.52
N ASP A 339 -9.47 10.45 36.62
CA ASP A 339 -10.24 11.39 35.79
C ASP A 339 -10.03 11.24 34.28
N VAL A 340 -9.91 9.98 33.82
CA VAL A 340 -9.49 9.69 32.45
C VAL A 340 -10.62 9.97 31.48
N SER A 341 -10.35 10.80 30.46
CA SER A 341 -11.25 11.00 29.33
C SER A 341 -10.54 10.79 28.01
N PHE A 342 -11.26 10.23 27.05
CA PHE A 342 -10.70 9.84 25.76
C PHE A 342 -11.69 10.03 24.61
N SER A 343 -11.18 10.45 23.46
CA SER A 343 -11.93 10.67 22.23
C SER A 343 -11.25 10.06 21.00
N TYR A 344 -12.01 9.37 20.17
CA TYR A 344 -11.57 9.00 18.81
C TYR A 344 -11.96 10.12 17.84
N ASN A 345 -10.99 10.71 17.15
CA ASN A 345 -11.23 11.72 16.10
C ASN A 345 -12.15 12.88 16.52
N GLY A 346 -12.16 13.24 17.80
CA GLY A 346 -13.00 14.31 18.38
C GLY A 346 -14.28 13.81 19.06
N GLU A 347 -14.71 12.57 18.82
CA GLU A 347 -15.88 11.98 19.46
C GLU A 347 -15.49 11.36 20.82
N ARG A 348 -16.09 11.86 21.91
CA ARG A 348 -15.74 11.47 23.29
C ARG A 348 -16.35 10.12 23.66
N VAL A 349 -15.49 9.11 23.81
CA VAL A 349 -15.87 7.73 24.11
C VAL A 349 -15.78 7.40 25.59
N LEU A 350 -14.79 7.96 26.31
CA LEU A 350 -14.66 7.82 27.76
C LEU A 350 -14.70 9.19 28.44
N LYS A 351 -15.38 9.26 29.59
CA LYS A 351 -15.66 10.49 30.33
C LYS A 351 -15.39 10.25 31.82
N GLU A 352 -14.39 10.94 32.36
CA GLU A 352 -14.10 11.01 33.81
C GLU A 352 -14.01 9.62 34.48
N ILE A 353 -13.32 8.69 33.82
CA ILE A 353 -13.16 7.33 34.32
C ILE A 353 -12.22 7.36 35.53
N ASN A 354 -12.76 6.91 36.66
CA ASN A 354 -12.05 6.75 37.92
C ASN A 354 -12.13 5.29 38.36
N MET A 355 -10.98 4.62 38.41
CA MET A 355 -10.89 3.19 38.74
C MET A 355 -9.54 2.90 39.36
N HIS A 356 -9.54 2.12 40.44
CA HIS A 356 -8.32 1.66 41.11
C HIS A 356 -8.38 0.15 41.25
N VAL A 357 -7.32 -0.51 40.78
CA VAL A 357 -7.21 -1.95 40.69
C VAL A 357 -5.94 -2.38 41.43
N LYS A 358 -6.11 -3.25 42.42
CA LYS A 358 -5.00 -3.74 43.23
C LYS A 358 -4.24 -4.87 42.52
N PRO A 359 -2.95 -5.06 42.81
CA PRO A 359 -2.17 -6.21 42.34
C PRO A 359 -2.89 -7.56 42.59
N GLY A 360 -2.94 -8.41 41.57
CA GLY A 360 -3.51 -9.76 41.67
C GLY A 360 -5.05 -9.81 41.65
N GLN A 361 -5.72 -8.67 41.52
CA GLN A 361 -7.17 -8.59 41.51
C GLN A 361 -7.74 -8.97 40.13
N THR A 362 -8.89 -9.63 40.10
CA THR A 362 -9.67 -9.93 38.89
C THR A 362 -10.83 -8.94 38.75
N ILE A 363 -10.95 -8.32 37.58
CA ILE A 363 -11.84 -7.20 37.29
C ILE A 363 -12.75 -7.56 36.14
N GLY A 364 -14.05 -7.54 36.38
CA GLY A 364 -15.06 -7.68 35.34
C GLY A 364 -15.43 -6.33 34.76
N ILE A 365 -15.45 -6.19 33.43
CA ILE A 365 -15.93 -4.99 32.74
C ILE A 365 -17.14 -5.38 31.89
N MET A 366 -18.28 -4.76 32.17
CA MET A 366 -19.54 -4.98 31.46
C MET A 366 -20.19 -3.69 30.99
N GLY A 367 -21.16 -3.81 30.08
CA GLY A 367 -21.90 -2.68 29.54
C GLY A 367 -22.39 -2.93 28.11
N PRO A 368 -23.29 -2.07 27.59
CA PRO A 368 -23.82 -2.22 26.24
C PRO A 368 -22.72 -2.06 25.17
N THR A 369 -23.00 -2.54 23.96
CA THR A 369 -22.10 -2.31 22.81
C THR A 369 -21.89 -0.81 22.61
N GLY A 370 -20.64 -0.39 22.39
CA GLY A 370 -20.30 1.03 22.25
C GLY A 370 -20.09 1.79 23.57
N SER A 371 -20.18 1.15 24.74
CA SER A 371 -19.96 1.85 26.03
C SER A 371 -18.51 2.23 26.34
N GLY A 372 -17.54 1.82 25.52
CA GLY A 372 -16.11 2.16 25.67
C GLY A 372 -15.24 1.07 26.33
N LYS A 373 -15.75 -0.16 26.51
CA LYS A 373 -15.02 -1.27 27.16
C LYS A 373 -13.65 -1.59 26.52
N SER A 374 -13.64 -1.87 25.21
CA SER A 374 -12.39 -2.17 24.49
C SER A 374 -11.45 -0.95 24.41
N THR A 375 -12.00 0.26 24.41
CA THR A 375 -11.21 1.51 24.52
C THR A 375 -10.48 1.59 25.85
N LEU A 376 -11.14 1.23 26.95
CA LEU A 376 -10.54 1.27 28.29
C LEU A 376 -9.29 0.42 28.37
N VAL A 377 -9.34 -0.83 27.88
CA VAL A 377 -8.17 -1.73 27.90
C VAL A 377 -7.11 -1.35 26.88
N SER A 378 -7.50 -0.75 25.75
CA SER A 378 -6.55 -0.22 24.77
C SER A 378 -5.68 0.90 25.36
N LEU A 379 -6.22 1.67 26.30
CA LEU A 379 -5.47 2.71 27.02
C LEU A 379 -4.47 2.11 28.03
N ILE A 380 -4.78 0.98 28.68
CA ILE A 380 -3.82 0.27 29.56
C ILE A 380 -2.58 -0.15 28.75
N CYS A 381 -2.80 -0.68 27.55
CA CYS A 381 -1.71 -1.10 26.64
C CYS A 381 -0.96 0.07 25.98
N ARG A 382 -1.40 1.31 26.25
CA ARG A 382 -0.95 2.54 25.59
C ARG A 382 -0.95 2.37 24.06
N PHE A 383 -2.02 1.80 23.51
CA PHE A 383 -2.31 1.84 22.08
C PHE A 383 -2.83 3.22 21.66
N TYR A 384 -3.46 3.91 22.62
CA TYR A 384 -3.82 5.31 22.56
C TYR A 384 -3.38 6.00 23.86
N ASP A 385 -3.16 7.32 23.80
CA ASP A 385 -2.96 8.16 24.97
C ASP A 385 -4.28 8.86 25.31
N CYS A 386 -4.61 8.97 26.61
CA CYS A 386 -5.78 9.72 27.06
C CYS A 386 -5.66 11.23 26.77
N ASN A 387 -6.80 11.88 26.53
CA ASN A 387 -6.92 13.33 26.30
C ASN A 387 -6.79 14.10 27.61
N GLU A 388 -7.49 13.64 28.65
CA GLU A 388 -7.51 14.24 29.99
C GLU A 388 -7.28 13.15 31.05
N GLY A 389 -6.86 13.56 32.25
CA GLY A 389 -6.54 12.64 33.34
C GLY A 389 -5.21 11.91 33.14
N LYS A 390 -4.98 10.88 33.97
CA LYS A 390 -3.76 10.06 33.93
C LYS A 390 -4.09 8.59 34.19
N ILE A 391 -3.37 7.71 33.51
CA ILE A 391 -3.39 6.27 33.75
C ILE A 391 -2.06 5.90 34.36
N LEU A 392 -2.10 5.25 35.52
CA LEU A 392 -0.94 4.86 36.29
C LEU A 392 -0.85 3.34 36.34
N ILE A 393 0.36 2.81 36.20
CA ILE A 393 0.68 1.42 36.50
C ILE A 393 1.79 1.43 37.54
N ASP A 394 1.55 0.78 38.67
CA ASP A 394 2.44 0.80 39.85
C ASP A 394 2.83 2.24 40.26
N GLY A 395 1.85 3.15 40.21
CA GLY A 395 2.01 4.58 40.53
C GLY A 395 2.69 5.43 39.44
N LEU A 396 3.24 4.83 38.38
CA LEU A 396 3.90 5.53 37.27
C LEU A 396 2.95 5.79 36.11
N ASN A 397 2.98 6.99 35.54
CA ASN A 397 2.15 7.28 34.38
C ASN A 397 2.60 6.44 33.16
N VAL A 398 1.66 5.78 32.49
CA VAL A 398 1.96 4.98 31.29
C VAL A 398 2.71 5.77 30.20
N LYS A 399 2.54 7.10 30.16
CA LYS A 399 3.27 8.00 29.26
C LYS A 399 4.78 8.08 29.54
N GLN A 400 5.17 7.87 30.80
CA GLN A 400 6.58 7.89 31.25
C GLN A 400 7.26 6.53 31.08
N LEU A 401 6.49 5.44 30.93
CA LEU A 401 7.03 4.10 30.76
C LEU A 401 7.49 3.86 29.33
N GLN A 402 8.59 3.12 29.17
CA GLN A 402 9.01 2.63 27.86
C GLN A 402 7.96 1.64 27.30
N LYS A 403 7.48 1.87 26.07
CA LYS A 403 6.46 1.03 25.41
C LYS A 403 6.79 -0.45 25.40
N LYS A 404 8.05 -0.81 25.10
CA LYS A 404 8.48 -2.21 25.03
C LYS A 404 8.33 -2.89 26.39
N SER A 405 8.82 -2.26 27.46
CA SER A 405 8.70 -2.74 28.85
C SER A 405 7.24 -2.83 29.31
N LEU A 406 6.45 -1.79 29.05
CA LEU A 406 5.02 -1.79 29.39
C LEU A 406 4.31 -2.96 28.70
N ARG A 407 4.48 -3.08 27.37
CA ARG A 407 3.77 -4.06 26.57
C ARG A 407 4.29 -5.47 26.77
N SER A 408 5.53 -5.70 27.20
CA SER A 408 6.00 -7.05 27.57
C SER A 408 5.32 -7.56 28.84
N ASN A 409 4.89 -6.66 29.73
CA ASN A 409 4.23 -6.98 31.00
C ASN A 409 2.69 -6.94 30.93
N VAL A 410 2.13 -6.82 29.73
CA VAL A 410 0.69 -6.95 29.48
C VAL A 410 0.44 -8.07 28.45
N ALA A 411 -0.39 -9.05 28.81
CA ALA A 411 -0.90 -10.06 27.90
C ALA A 411 -2.34 -9.71 27.52
N ILE A 412 -2.66 -9.77 26.22
CA ILE A 412 -3.98 -9.41 25.71
C ILE A 412 -4.47 -10.47 24.73
N ALA A 413 -5.68 -10.96 24.95
CA ALA A 413 -6.46 -11.71 23.99
C ALA A 413 -7.60 -10.80 23.51
N MET A 414 -7.48 -10.34 22.26
CA MET A 414 -8.43 -9.39 21.65
C MET A 414 -9.65 -10.13 21.07
N GLN A 415 -10.77 -9.42 20.96
CA GLN A 415 -12.02 -9.92 20.38
C GLN A 415 -11.84 -10.36 18.92
N ASP A 416 -11.11 -9.57 18.12
CA ASP A 416 -10.75 -9.95 16.75
C ASP A 416 -9.51 -10.85 16.76
N THR A 417 -9.68 -12.08 16.28
CA THR A 417 -8.70 -13.16 16.40
C THR A 417 -7.87 -13.28 15.14
N PHE A 418 -6.87 -12.40 15.03
CA PHE A 418 -5.94 -12.45 13.92
C PHE A 418 -4.87 -13.55 14.12
N LEU A 419 -4.81 -14.45 13.15
CA LEU A 419 -3.75 -15.46 13.01
C LEU A 419 -2.92 -15.15 11.76
N PHE A 420 -1.60 -15.29 11.90
CA PHE A 420 -0.66 -15.16 10.80
C PHE A 420 -0.67 -16.43 9.95
N SER A 421 -0.28 -16.29 8.68
CA SER A 421 -0.04 -17.43 7.80
C SER A 421 1.25 -18.15 8.20
N ASP A 422 1.11 -19.05 9.16
CA ASP A 422 2.19 -19.77 9.83
C ASP A 422 1.62 -21.04 10.50
N THR A 423 2.45 -21.86 11.14
CA THR A 423 1.99 -23.00 11.92
C THR A 423 1.13 -22.57 13.12
N ILE A 424 0.34 -23.48 13.67
CA ILE A 424 -0.39 -23.22 14.93
C ILE A 424 0.62 -22.92 16.05
N GLU A 425 1.72 -23.67 16.12
CA GLU A 425 2.84 -23.40 17.03
C GLU A 425 3.34 -21.95 16.90
N GLY A 426 3.73 -21.53 15.68
CA GLY A 426 4.25 -20.19 15.43
C GLY A 426 3.24 -19.10 15.80
N ASN A 427 1.96 -19.36 15.59
CA ASN A 427 0.89 -18.48 16.03
C ASN A 427 0.78 -18.35 17.55
N ILE A 428 0.94 -19.43 18.32
CA ILE A 428 0.90 -19.40 19.79
C ILE A 428 2.19 -18.75 20.33
N ALA A 429 3.35 -19.14 19.78
CA ALA A 429 4.67 -18.65 20.16
C ALA A 429 4.95 -17.19 19.74
N TYR A 430 4.08 -16.54 18.97
CA TYR A 430 4.29 -15.18 18.46
C TYR A 430 4.72 -14.15 19.55
N GLY A 431 4.17 -14.27 20.75
CA GLY A 431 4.51 -13.39 21.89
C GLY A 431 5.83 -13.75 22.60
N VAL A 432 6.29 -15.00 22.45
CA VAL A 432 7.49 -15.57 23.06
C VAL A 432 8.14 -16.51 22.02
N PRO A 433 8.86 -15.98 21.02
CA PRO A 433 9.27 -16.76 19.85
C PRO A 433 10.19 -17.96 20.12
N ASN A 434 10.86 -17.96 21.27
CA ASN A 434 11.77 -19.03 21.70
C ASN A 434 11.15 -19.87 22.84
N ALA A 435 9.82 -19.96 22.91
CA ALA A 435 9.15 -20.80 23.90
C ALA A 435 9.38 -22.28 23.59
N ASP A 436 9.56 -23.08 24.64
CA ASP A 436 9.66 -24.53 24.50
C ASP A 436 8.30 -25.12 24.11
N ILE A 437 8.30 -26.21 23.35
CA ILE A 437 7.07 -26.85 22.87
C ILE A 437 6.15 -27.30 24.03
N GLU A 438 6.74 -27.66 25.16
CA GLU A 438 6.00 -28.03 26.38
C GLU A 438 5.18 -26.85 26.91
N ASP A 439 5.78 -25.65 26.98
CA ASP A 439 5.08 -24.43 27.40
C ASP A 439 3.95 -24.06 26.42
N ILE A 440 4.20 -24.23 25.12
CA ILE A 440 3.19 -24.03 24.07
C ILE A 440 2.02 -25.00 24.26
N GLN A 441 2.30 -26.27 24.53
CA GLN A 441 1.28 -27.29 24.79
C GLN A 441 0.49 -27.01 26.07
N HIS A 442 1.17 -26.61 27.14
CA HIS A 442 0.52 -26.21 28.39
C HIS A 442 -0.40 -25.00 28.22
N ALA A 443 0.07 -23.97 27.49
CA ALA A 443 -0.75 -22.79 27.18
C ALA A 443 -1.96 -23.15 26.30
N ALA A 444 -1.78 -24.01 25.29
CA ALA A 444 -2.88 -24.51 24.47
C ALA A 444 -3.86 -25.39 25.28
N ALA A 445 -3.40 -26.21 26.21
CA ALA A 445 -4.26 -27.00 27.07
C ALA A 445 -5.11 -26.10 27.98
N ALA A 446 -4.50 -25.09 28.61
CA ALA A 446 -5.21 -24.10 29.44
C ALA A 446 -6.25 -23.29 28.63
N ALA A 447 -5.99 -23.04 27.35
CA ALA A 447 -6.93 -22.39 26.43
C ALA A 447 -7.99 -23.33 25.84
N GLY A 448 -7.98 -24.63 26.19
CA GLY A 448 -8.85 -25.64 25.59
C GLY A 448 -8.58 -25.91 24.10
N ALA A 449 -7.38 -25.56 23.62
CA ALA A 449 -6.97 -25.71 22.23
C ALA A 449 -6.27 -27.04 21.91
N HIS A 450 -5.58 -27.62 22.90
CA HIS A 450 -4.72 -28.78 22.70
C HIS A 450 -5.40 -29.96 21.97
N ASN A 451 -6.59 -30.36 22.42
CA ASN A 451 -7.28 -31.53 21.87
C ASN A 451 -7.62 -31.37 20.38
N PHE A 452 -8.20 -30.23 19.98
CA PHE A 452 -8.54 -30.03 18.57
C PHE A 452 -7.30 -29.86 17.70
N ILE A 453 -6.20 -29.32 18.27
CA ILE A 453 -4.93 -29.19 17.54
C ILE A 453 -4.41 -30.59 17.19
N LEU A 454 -4.45 -31.54 18.13
CA LEU A 454 -4.03 -32.93 17.90
C LEU A 454 -4.94 -33.69 16.92
N GLU A 455 -6.18 -33.26 16.74
CA GLU A 455 -7.11 -33.84 15.74
C GLU A 455 -6.80 -33.38 14.30
N LEU A 456 -5.99 -32.34 14.13
CA LEU A 456 -5.55 -31.88 12.81
C LEU A 456 -4.48 -32.83 12.24
N SER A 457 -4.38 -32.90 10.92
CA SER A 457 -3.46 -33.81 10.21
C SER A 457 -2.01 -33.69 10.67
N ASP A 458 -1.56 -32.45 10.92
CA ASP A 458 -0.18 -32.12 11.24
C ASP A 458 -0.03 -31.56 12.66
N GLY A 459 -1.06 -31.70 13.51
CA GLY A 459 -1.00 -31.24 14.89
C GLY A 459 -0.66 -29.75 15.01
N TYR A 460 0.38 -29.44 15.80
CA TYR A 460 0.90 -28.08 16.00
C TYR A 460 1.61 -27.50 14.77
N ASP A 461 2.11 -28.34 13.86
CA ASP A 461 2.74 -27.96 12.61
C ASP A 461 1.74 -27.60 11.51
N THR A 462 0.43 -27.78 11.77
CA THR A 462 -0.62 -27.44 10.82
C THR A 462 -0.52 -25.97 10.40
N ILE A 463 -0.34 -25.74 9.09
CA ILE A 463 -0.24 -24.39 8.53
C ILE A 463 -1.62 -23.75 8.47
N VAL A 464 -1.75 -22.61 9.14
CA VAL A 464 -2.95 -21.79 9.14
C VAL A 464 -2.88 -20.82 7.95
N GLY A 465 -3.91 -20.79 7.09
CA GLY A 465 -3.94 -19.90 5.92
C GLY A 465 -4.14 -18.42 6.26
N GLU A 466 -4.28 -17.55 5.24
CA GLU A 466 -4.52 -16.11 5.43
C GLU A 466 -5.72 -15.88 6.37
N ARG A 467 -5.51 -15.11 7.46
CA ARG A 467 -6.53 -14.82 8.49
C ARG A 467 -7.18 -16.06 9.13
N GLY A 468 -6.46 -17.17 9.26
CA GLY A 468 -7.04 -18.31 9.97
C GLY A 468 -7.95 -19.20 9.13
N VAL A 469 -7.86 -19.12 7.80
CA VAL A 469 -8.58 -20.04 6.89
C VAL A 469 -8.16 -21.48 7.23
N GLY A 470 -9.17 -22.33 7.48
CA GLY A 470 -8.99 -23.71 7.95
C GLY A 470 -9.46 -23.95 9.39
N LEU A 471 -9.60 -22.90 10.20
CA LEU A 471 -10.11 -22.99 11.58
C LEU A 471 -11.50 -22.38 11.73
N SER A 472 -12.31 -22.91 12.65
CA SER A 472 -13.57 -22.30 13.06
C SER A 472 -13.35 -21.04 13.91
N GLY A 473 -14.38 -20.22 14.10
CA GLY A 473 -14.28 -19.01 14.92
C GLY A 473 -13.83 -19.28 16.37
N GLY A 474 -14.42 -20.30 16.99
CA GLY A 474 -14.03 -20.73 18.35
C GLY A 474 -12.61 -21.31 18.41
N GLN A 475 -12.15 -22.02 17.38
CA GLN A 475 -10.75 -22.49 17.32
C GLN A 475 -9.77 -21.32 17.25
N ARG A 476 -10.02 -20.30 16.42
CA ARG A 476 -9.18 -19.10 16.34
C ARG A 476 -9.12 -18.34 17.67
N GLN A 477 -10.25 -18.23 18.38
CA GLN A 477 -10.30 -17.65 19.73
C GLN A 477 -9.41 -18.40 20.70
N ARG A 478 -9.48 -19.73 20.72
CA ARG A 478 -8.66 -20.56 21.61
C ARG A 478 -7.16 -20.48 21.29
N VAL A 479 -6.76 -20.41 20.01
CA VAL A 479 -5.34 -20.17 19.63
C VAL A 479 -4.86 -18.79 20.08
N SER A 480 -5.69 -17.74 19.88
CA SER A 480 -5.38 -16.38 20.35
C SER A 480 -5.28 -16.30 21.88
N LEU A 481 -6.14 -17.02 22.59
CA LEU A 481 -6.08 -17.15 24.03
C LEU A 481 -4.78 -17.85 24.46
N ALA A 482 -4.43 -18.98 23.86
CA ALA A 482 -3.17 -19.68 24.14
C ALA A 482 -1.95 -18.76 23.97
N ARG A 483 -1.92 -17.95 22.89
CA ARG A 483 -0.88 -16.92 22.67
C ARG A 483 -0.77 -15.94 23.84
N ALA A 484 -1.90 -15.47 24.38
CA ALA A 484 -1.91 -14.57 25.52
C ALA A 484 -1.45 -15.26 26.82
N LEU A 485 -1.86 -16.52 27.04
CA LEU A 485 -1.47 -17.29 28.23
C LEU A 485 0.02 -17.63 28.25
N LEU A 486 0.59 -18.01 27.10
CA LEU A 486 2.01 -18.32 26.96
C LEU A 486 2.91 -17.15 27.40
N LYS A 487 2.48 -15.91 27.11
CA LYS A 487 3.21 -14.71 27.50
C LYS A 487 3.34 -14.53 29.02
N ASN A 488 2.43 -15.11 29.80
CA ASN A 488 2.49 -15.16 31.26
C ASN A 488 2.76 -13.79 31.94
N ALA A 489 2.09 -12.74 31.48
CA ALA A 489 2.33 -11.36 31.94
C ALA A 489 1.64 -11.03 33.28
N THR A 490 2.15 -10.03 34.01
CA THR A 490 1.59 -9.57 35.30
C THR A 490 0.17 -9.01 35.16
N ILE A 491 -0.11 -8.33 34.05
CA ILE A 491 -1.44 -7.81 33.70
C ILE A 491 -1.98 -8.65 32.53
N MET A 492 -3.14 -9.27 32.71
CA MET A 492 -3.82 -10.04 31.67
C MET A 492 -5.14 -9.37 31.29
N ILE A 493 -5.44 -9.34 29.99
CA ILE A 493 -6.64 -8.72 29.43
C ILE A 493 -7.32 -9.72 28.50
N PHE A 494 -8.57 -10.05 28.80
CA PHE A 494 -9.39 -10.98 28.02
C PHE A 494 -10.63 -10.23 27.49
N ASP A 495 -10.64 -9.91 26.20
CA ASP A 495 -11.74 -9.19 25.54
C ASP A 495 -12.64 -10.15 24.77
N ASP A 496 -13.77 -10.55 25.38
CA ASP A 496 -14.84 -11.35 24.78
C ASP A 496 -14.38 -12.67 24.12
N ILE A 497 -13.43 -13.34 24.78
CA ILE A 497 -12.67 -14.51 24.29
C ILE A 497 -13.48 -15.81 24.17
N THR A 498 -14.68 -15.90 24.75
CA THR A 498 -15.55 -17.09 24.72
C THR A 498 -16.84 -16.89 23.93
N SER A 499 -16.96 -15.77 23.21
CA SER A 499 -18.18 -15.40 22.47
C SER A 499 -18.55 -16.39 21.35
N SER A 500 -17.56 -16.98 20.68
CA SER A 500 -17.76 -17.92 19.56
C SER A 500 -17.60 -19.39 19.98
N VAL A 501 -17.62 -19.66 21.28
CA VAL A 501 -17.42 -20.97 21.87
C VAL A 501 -18.72 -21.45 22.52
N ASP A 502 -19.00 -22.75 22.44
CA ASP A 502 -20.13 -23.39 23.10
C ASP A 502 -19.99 -23.35 24.64
N ILE A 503 -21.10 -23.58 25.33
CA ILE A 503 -21.19 -23.41 26.80
C ILE A 503 -20.29 -24.41 27.54
N GLU A 504 -20.17 -25.65 27.05
CA GLU A 504 -19.36 -26.70 27.69
C GLU A 504 -17.88 -26.34 27.61
N THR A 505 -17.41 -25.98 26.42
CA THR A 505 -16.03 -25.54 26.19
C THR A 505 -15.73 -24.23 26.94
N GLU A 506 -16.69 -23.29 27.02
CA GLU A 506 -16.53 -22.07 27.83
C GLU A 506 -16.33 -22.40 29.32
N GLN A 507 -17.12 -23.32 29.89
CA GLN A 507 -16.96 -23.72 31.29
C GLN A 507 -15.59 -24.36 31.54
N MET A 508 -15.16 -25.27 30.66
CA MET A 508 -13.84 -25.91 30.74
C MET A 508 -12.71 -24.87 30.72
N ILE A 509 -12.78 -23.88 29.82
CA ILE A 509 -11.78 -22.79 29.73
C ILE A 509 -11.80 -21.96 31.02
N GLN A 510 -12.99 -21.57 31.50
CA GLN A 510 -13.13 -20.78 32.73
C GLN A 510 -12.58 -21.49 33.97
N GLU A 511 -12.71 -22.82 34.04
CA GLU A 511 -12.12 -23.61 35.13
C GLU A 511 -10.61 -23.69 35.02
N SER A 512 -10.09 -23.92 33.81
CA SER A 512 -8.65 -23.99 33.53
C SER A 512 -7.95 -22.66 33.80
N LEU A 513 -8.61 -21.53 33.53
CA LEU A 513 -8.06 -20.19 33.75
C LEU A 513 -7.99 -19.78 35.23
N LYS A 514 -8.71 -20.45 36.15
CA LYS A 514 -8.69 -20.10 37.58
C LYS A 514 -7.28 -20.14 38.17
N SER A 515 -6.48 -21.16 37.83
CA SER A 515 -5.10 -21.27 38.28
C SER A 515 -4.21 -20.20 37.64
N VAL A 516 -4.51 -19.82 36.40
CA VAL A 516 -3.75 -18.81 35.65
C VAL A 516 -3.94 -17.40 36.22
N TYR A 517 -5.11 -17.09 36.79
CA TYR A 517 -5.41 -15.81 37.43
C TYR A 517 -4.61 -15.56 38.72
N SER A 518 -4.11 -16.62 39.37
CA SER A 518 -3.49 -16.51 40.69
C SER A 518 -2.26 -15.60 40.64
N GLY A 519 -2.27 -14.55 41.46
CA GLY A 519 -1.17 -13.59 41.57
C GLY A 519 -1.03 -12.60 40.40
N LYS A 520 -2.01 -12.53 39.49
CA LYS A 520 -1.98 -11.64 38.32
C LYS A 520 -3.21 -10.74 38.26
N THR A 521 -2.98 -9.48 37.89
CA THR A 521 -4.08 -8.54 37.70
C THR A 521 -4.80 -8.85 36.39
N THR A 522 -6.08 -9.17 36.44
CA THR A 522 -6.79 -9.74 35.29
C THR A 522 -8.04 -8.94 34.94
N PHE A 523 -8.12 -8.39 33.72
CA PHE A 523 -9.29 -7.71 33.19
C PHE A 523 -10.07 -8.65 32.28
N ILE A 524 -11.33 -8.91 32.61
CA ILE A 524 -12.27 -9.71 31.82
C ILE A 524 -13.35 -8.79 31.29
N ILE A 525 -13.34 -8.54 29.99
CA ILE A 525 -14.42 -7.84 29.30
C ILE A 525 -15.33 -8.90 28.71
N SER A 526 -16.61 -8.85 29.07
CA SER A 526 -17.58 -9.77 28.51
C SER A 526 -18.96 -9.14 28.49
N HIS A 527 -19.78 -9.58 27.55
CA HIS A 527 -21.22 -9.33 27.59
C HIS A 527 -21.95 -10.40 28.41
N ARG A 528 -21.31 -11.54 28.71
CA ARG A 528 -21.89 -12.65 29.47
C ARG A 528 -21.56 -12.51 30.96
N ILE A 529 -22.59 -12.63 31.79
CA ILE A 529 -22.39 -12.58 33.24
C ILE A 529 -21.61 -13.78 33.76
N SER A 530 -21.76 -14.95 33.12
CA SER A 530 -20.99 -16.15 33.47
C SER A 530 -19.48 -15.89 33.53
N SER A 531 -18.96 -15.07 32.62
CA SER A 531 -17.52 -14.77 32.52
C SER A 531 -17.03 -13.81 33.62
N VAL A 532 -17.85 -12.84 34.03
CA VAL A 532 -17.45 -11.80 35.01
C VAL A 532 -17.94 -12.07 36.43
N ARG A 533 -18.88 -13.01 36.62
CA ARG A 533 -19.53 -13.27 37.93
C ARG A 533 -18.54 -13.58 39.05
N LYS A 534 -17.39 -14.18 38.71
CA LYS A 534 -16.34 -14.58 39.66
C LYS A 534 -15.25 -13.51 39.84
N ALA A 535 -15.38 -12.34 39.21
CA ALA A 535 -14.44 -11.25 39.40
C ALA A 535 -14.57 -10.66 40.81
N ASP A 536 -13.45 -10.21 41.37
CA ASP A 536 -13.41 -9.57 42.69
C ASP A 536 -14.18 -8.25 42.70
N VAL A 537 -14.10 -7.50 41.59
CA VAL A 537 -14.86 -6.27 41.37
C VAL A 537 -15.35 -6.21 39.94
N ILE A 538 -16.60 -5.80 39.77
CA ILE A 538 -17.23 -5.61 38.47
C ILE A 538 -17.53 -4.13 38.28
N PHE A 539 -17.10 -3.58 37.15
CA PHE A 539 -17.43 -2.23 36.69
C PHE A 539 -18.40 -2.31 35.52
N VAL A 540 -19.51 -1.57 35.63
CA VAL A 540 -20.47 -1.42 34.54
C VAL A 540 -20.27 -0.06 33.89
N LEU A 541 -19.93 -0.07 32.60
CA LEU A 541 -19.77 1.11 31.78
C LEU A 541 -21.03 1.36 30.96
N ASP A 542 -21.55 2.58 30.99
CA ASP A 542 -22.56 3.06 30.05
C ASP A 542 -22.22 4.47 29.54
N LYS A 543 -22.43 4.70 28.24
CA LYS A 543 -22.16 5.99 27.55
C LYS A 543 -20.81 6.63 27.91
N GLY A 544 -19.78 5.80 28.13
CA GLY A 544 -18.43 6.23 28.45
C GLY A 544 -18.15 6.58 29.91
N ARG A 545 -19.07 6.30 30.85
CA ARG A 545 -18.92 6.51 32.30
C ARG A 545 -19.09 5.19 33.05
N ILE A 546 -18.46 5.07 34.22
CA ILE A 546 -18.75 3.97 35.15
C ILE A 546 -20.05 4.32 35.88
N ILE A 547 -21.07 3.50 35.72
CA ILE A 547 -22.39 3.70 36.35
C ILE A 547 -22.60 2.81 37.59
N GLU A 548 -21.96 1.65 37.65
CA GLU A 548 -22.02 0.75 38.80
C GLU A 548 -20.64 0.13 39.07
N LYS A 549 -20.40 -0.16 40.34
CA LYS A 549 -19.19 -0.82 40.85
C LYS A 549 -19.58 -1.70 42.04
N GLY A 550 -19.12 -2.94 42.06
CA GLY A 550 -19.28 -3.82 43.21
C GLY A 550 -18.98 -5.28 42.89
N THR A 551 -19.20 -6.15 43.87
CA THR A 551 -19.19 -7.60 43.66
C THR A 551 -20.49 -8.05 42.96
N HIS A 552 -20.52 -9.30 42.49
CA HIS A 552 -21.75 -9.89 41.95
C HIS A 552 -22.95 -9.75 42.91
N GLU A 553 -22.75 -10.01 44.20
CA GLU A 553 -23.82 -9.97 45.18
C GLU A 553 -24.33 -8.54 45.44
N GLU A 554 -23.42 -7.57 45.49
CA GLU A 554 -23.75 -6.15 45.66
C GLU A 554 -24.54 -5.63 44.44
N LEU A 555 -24.06 -5.91 43.23
CA LEU A 555 -24.72 -5.45 42.00
C LEU A 555 -26.09 -6.10 41.79
N MET A 556 -26.26 -7.35 42.22
CA MET A 556 -27.57 -8.01 42.22
C MET A 556 -28.56 -7.38 43.19
N LYS A 557 -28.10 -6.88 44.36
CA LYS A 557 -28.93 -6.16 45.33
C LYS A 557 -29.32 -4.77 44.84
N ASN A 558 -28.44 -4.09 44.12
CA ASN A 558 -28.65 -2.73 43.62
C ASN A 558 -29.72 -2.65 42.51
N LYS A 559 -30.09 -3.78 41.88
CA LYS A 559 -31.12 -3.87 40.83
C LYS A 559 -30.91 -2.90 39.65
N GLY A 560 -29.66 -2.56 39.35
CA GLY A 560 -29.28 -1.71 38.22
C GLY A 560 -29.15 -2.46 36.89
N TYR A 561 -28.37 -1.92 35.96
CA TYR A 561 -28.06 -2.50 34.65
C TYR A 561 -27.52 -3.93 34.77
N TYR A 562 -26.60 -4.19 35.72
CA TYR A 562 -26.05 -5.53 35.95
C TYR A 562 -27.17 -6.56 36.20
N HIS A 563 -28.08 -6.23 37.12
CA HIS A 563 -29.20 -7.10 37.49
C HIS A 563 -30.15 -7.30 36.31
N SER A 564 -30.46 -6.25 35.56
CA SER A 564 -31.33 -6.34 34.37
C SER A 564 -30.74 -7.30 33.32
N VAL A 565 -29.44 -7.20 33.03
CA VAL A 565 -28.75 -8.13 32.11
C VAL A 565 -28.77 -9.55 32.68
N PHE A 566 -28.60 -9.71 33.99
CA PHE A 566 -28.67 -11.03 34.64
C PHE A 566 -30.03 -11.69 34.47
N MET A 567 -31.10 -10.94 34.70
CA MET A 567 -32.45 -11.47 34.61
C MET A 567 -32.79 -11.89 33.16
N ILE A 568 -32.29 -11.15 32.17
CA ILE A 568 -32.48 -11.47 30.76
C ILE A 568 -31.68 -12.71 30.36
N GLN A 569 -30.39 -12.77 30.69
CA GLN A 569 -29.54 -13.91 30.35
C GLN A 569 -29.94 -15.19 31.10
N SER A 570 -30.51 -15.06 32.29
CA SER A 570 -31.04 -16.18 33.07
C SER A 570 -32.43 -16.64 32.62
N GLY A 571 -33.03 -15.99 31.61
CA GLY A 571 -34.38 -16.29 31.13
C GLY A 571 -35.50 -15.96 32.11
N LYS A 572 -35.22 -15.13 33.14
CA LYS A 572 -36.16 -14.79 34.22
C LYS A 572 -36.98 -13.51 33.99
N ASN A 573 -36.67 -12.71 32.96
CA ASN A 573 -37.50 -11.57 32.53
C ASN A 573 -37.43 -11.33 31.01
N LYS A 574 -38.55 -10.92 30.41
CA LYS A 574 -38.64 -10.39 29.04
C LYS A 574 -38.67 -8.87 29.11
N THR A 575 -37.86 -8.22 28.25
CA THR A 575 -37.81 -6.78 27.89
C THR A 575 -36.89 -5.83 28.68
N LEU A 576 -36.09 -5.07 27.92
CA LEU A 576 -35.05 -4.10 28.32
C LEU A 576 -35.53 -2.64 28.15
N SER A 577 -36.84 -2.40 28.01
CA SER A 577 -37.40 -1.13 27.52
C SER A 577 -37.69 -0.08 28.59
N GLU A 578 -37.37 -0.32 29.88
CA GLU A 578 -37.80 0.57 30.97
C GLU A 578 -36.66 1.22 31.78
N VAL A 579 -35.40 1.11 31.35
CA VAL A 579 -34.29 1.81 32.01
C VAL A 579 -33.51 2.60 30.95
N GLY A 580 -33.97 3.82 30.67
CA GLY A 580 -33.36 4.79 29.75
C GLY A 580 -32.76 5.97 30.46
#